data_AF-A0A8S3XJ54-F1
#
_entry.id   AF-A0A8S3XJ54-F1
#
_cell.length_a   1.000
_cell.length_b   1.000
_cell.length_c   1.000
_cell.angle_alpha   90.00
_cell.angle_beta   90.00
_cell.angle_gamma   90.00
#
_symmetry.space_group_name_H-M   'P 1'
#
loop_
_entity.id
_entity.type
_entity.pdbx_description
1 polymer ?
#
loop_
_entity_poly.entity_id
_entity_poly.type
_entity_poly.pdbx_seq_one_letter_code
_entity_poly.pdbx_strand_id
1 'polypeptide(L)'
;MHKKQRSTGTVPCEIIKEAWDHKKSSFKNLADMGLANDPNKVIKIPNLKQEKLKQAKEIVSKGESCILETEEEISQMPIKKEVAEKLEKEAKAPRERRFMLPKAQVEFITYLLDKYGHDYKAMEKDKKNYYQETWKQLRAKIKTFMGIPKQYSEYLKVRGLLDKEEDEEELKIQAKALVMDD
;
A
#
# COMPACT_ATOMS: atom_id res chain seq x y z
N MET A 1 -25.68 -14.10 -33.68
CA MET A 1 -25.94 -14.71 -32.35
C MET A 1 -25.39 -13.81 -31.26
N HIS A 2 -26.24 -13.14 -30.48
CA HIS A 2 -25.80 -12.46 -29.26
C HIS A 2 -25.42 -13.51 -28.21
N LYS A 3 -24.11 -13.62 -27.91
CA LYS A 3 -23.62 -14.50 -26.85
C LYS A 3 -24.04 -13.91 -25.51
N LYS A 4 -25.07 -14.47 -24.86
CA LYS A 4 -25.41 -14.14 -23.48
C LYS A 4 -24.31 -14.69 -22.55
N GLN A 5 -23.87 -13.91 -21.57
CA GLN A 5 -22.97 -14.42 -20.54
C GLN A 5 -23.65 -15.57 -19.81
N ARG A 6 -22.94 -16.70 -19.70
CA ARG A 6 -23.46 -17.94 -19.08
C ARG A 6 -23.12 -18.04 -17.59
N SER A 7 -22.08 -17.32 -17.13
CA SER A 7 -21.63 -17.32 -15.74
C SER A 7 -20.79 -16.07 -15.45
N THR A 8 -20.81 -15.61 -14.19
CA THR A 8 -20.04 -14.50 -13.66
C THR A 8 -18.63 -14.90 -13.16
N GLY A 9 -18.27 -16.19 -13.21
CA GLY A 9 -16.96 -16.67 -12.75
C GLY A 9 -16.84 -16.78 -11.22
N THR A 10 -15.63 -17.12 -10.75
CA THR A 10 -15.33 -17.22 -9.30
C THR A 10 -14.69 -15.91 -8.81
N VAL A 11 -15.25 -15.33 -7.75
CA VAL A 11 -14.71 -14.11 -7.11
C VAL A 11 -13.60 -14.48 -6.11
N PRO A 12 -12.38 -13.92 -6.23
CA PRO A 12 -11.26 -14.27 -5.36
C PRO A 12 -11.31 -13.59 -3.98
N CYS A 13 -11.91 -12.40 -3.88
CA CYS A 13 -12.04 -11.67 -2.62
C CYS A 13 -13.17 -12.25 -1.78
N GLU A 14 -12.86 -12.69 -0.57
CA GLU A 14 -13.81 -13.34 0.35
C GLU A 14 -14.95 -12.40 0.74
N ILE A 15 -14.63 -11.16 1.14
CA ILE A 15 -15.61 -10.13 1.53
C ILE A 15 -16.67 -9.89 0.44
N ILE A 16 -16.25 -9.83 -0.83
CA ILE A 16 -17.16 -9.63 -1.96
C ILE A 16 -17.95 -10.90 -2.24
N LYS A 17 -17.29 -12.06 -2.13
CA LYS A 17 -17.91 -13.37 -2.37
C LYS A 17 -19.04 -13.66 -1.38
N GLU A 18 -18.85 -13.35 -0.10
CA GLU A 18 -19.88 -13.50 0.93
C GLU A 18 -21.09 -12.58 0.67
N ALA A 19 -20.83 -11.36 0.24
CA ALA A 19 -21.89 -10.41 -0.06
C ALA A 19 -22.57 -10.65 -1.43
N TRP A 20 -22.07 -11.59 -2.25
CA TRP A 20 -22.52 -11.80 -3.62
C TRP A 20 -23.86 -12.53 -3.68
N ASP A 21 -24.82 -11.97 -4.43
CA ASP A 21 -26.11 -12.63 -4.69
C ASP A 21 -26.12 -13.22 -6.11
N HIS A 22 -26.17 -14.55 -6.22
CA HIS A 22 -26.19 -15.25 -7.51
C HIS A 22 -27.48 -15.03 -8.33
N LYS A 23 -28.55 -14.52 -7.71
CA LYS A 23 -29.81 -14.20 -8.42
C LYS A 23 -29.75 -12.86 -9.14
N LYS A 24 -28.83 -11.97 -8.74
CA LYS A 24 -28.68 -10.63 -9.30
C LYS A 24 -27.57 -10.60 -10.34
N SER A 25 -27.65 -9.62 -11.25
CA SER A 25 -26.57 -9.35 -12.20
C SER A 25 -25.32 -8.83 -11.46
N SER A 26 -24.14 -9.04 -12.05
CA SER A 26 -22.88 -8.51 -11.51
C SER A 26 -22.94 -6.99 -11.33
N PHE A 27 -23.54 -6.28 -12.27
CA PHE A 27 -23.76 -4.83 -12.19
C PHE A 27 -24.56 -4.44 -10.96
N LYS A 28 -25.71 -5.09 -10.72
CA LYS A 28 -26.57 -4.80 -9.57
C LYS A 28 -25.87 -5.16 -8.25
N ASN A 29 -25.12 -6.26 -8.21
CA ASN A 29 -24.37 -6.66 -7.01
C ASN A 29 -23.30 -5.62 -6.64
N LEU A 30 -22.50 -5.18 -7.62
CA LEU A 30 -21.47 -4.16 -7.38
C LEU A 30 -22.11 -2.84 -6.94
N ALA A 31 -23.17 -2.40 -7.61
CA ALA A 31 -23.90 -1.19 -7.23
C ALA A 31 -24.50 -1.28 -5.81
N ASP A 32 -25.09 -2.42 -5.45
CA ASP A 32 -25.64 -2.66 -4.10
C ASP A 32 -24.53 -2.61 -3.03
N MET A 33 -23.30 -3.02 -3.35
CA MET A 33 -22.11 -2.94 -2.47
C MET A 33 -21.43 -1.56 -2.47
N GLY A 34 -21.83 -0.64 -3.35
CA GLY A 34 -21.19 0.66 -3.52
C GLY A 34 -19.91 0.63 -4.37
N LEU A 35 -19.72 -0.43 -5.16
CA LEU A 35 -18.58 -0.61 -6.06
C LEU A 35 -18.94 -0.18 -7.49
N ALA A 36 -18.01 0.52 -8.15
CA ALA A 36 -18.15 0.91 -9.55
C ALA A 36 -17.92 -0.29 -10.48
N ASN A 37 -18.87 -0.59 -11.36
CA ASN A 37 -18.68 -1.59 -12.41
C ASN A 37 -17.90 -1.05 -13.63
N ASP A 38 -18.10 0.22 -13.97
CA ASP A 38 -17.42 0.89 -15.09
C ASP A 38 -16.81 2.21 -14.60
N PRO A 39 -15.47 2.30 -14.48
CA PRO A 39 -14.82 3.48 -13.94
C PRO A 39 -15.00 4.70 -14.84
N ASN A 40 -15.13 4.54 -16.17
CA ASN A 40 -15.25 5.68 -17.08
C ASN A 40 -16.62 6.37 -16.99
N LYS A 41 -17.65 5.63 -16.57
CA LYS A 41 -18.99 6.18 -16.31
C LYS A 41 -19.06 6.92 -14.98
N VAL A 42 -18.40 6.37 -13.96
CA VAL A 42 -18.39 6.93 -12.60
C VAL A 42 -17.42 8.12 -12.50
N ILE A 43 -16.23 7.99 -13.09
CA ILE A 43 -15.18 9.02 -13.13
C ILE A 43 -15.14 9.59 -14.55
N LYS A 44 -15.97 10.60 -14.80
CA LYS A 44 -16.04 11.27 -16.11
C LYS A 44 -14.80 12.15 -16.31
N ILE A 45 -14.14 12.03 -17.47
CA ILE A 45 -13.04 12.93 -17.85
C ILE A 45 -13.62 14.34 -18.05
N PRO A 46 -13.04 15.39 -17.42
CA PRO A 46 -13.53 16.75 -17.59
C PRO A 46 -13.46 17.16 -19.06
N ASN A 47 -14.59 17.61 -19.61
CA ASN A 47 -14.70 18.03 -21.00
C ASN A 47 -15.06 19.52 -21.06
N LEU A 48 -14.07 20.34 -21.38
CA LEU A 48 -14.18 21.80 -21.45
C LEU A 48 -15.36 22.27 -22.33
N LYS A 49 -15.69 21.54 -23.41
CA LYS A 49 -16.84 21.91 -24.26
C LYS A 49 -18.17 21.67 -23.54
N GLN A 50 -18.29 20.55 -22.82
CA GLN A 50 -19.49 20.23 -22.05
C GLN A 50 -19.63 21.17 -20.85
N GLU A 51 -18.52 21.53 -20.19
CA GLU A 51 -18.50 22.50 -19.09
C GLU A 51 -18.95 23.88 -19.56
N LYS A 52 -18.41 24.38 -20.68
CA LYS A 52 -18.82 25.66 -21.27
C LYS A 52 -20.29 25.66 -21.71
N LEU A 53 -20.78 24.55 -22.25
CA LEU A 53 -22.21 24.40 -22.60
C LEU A 53 -23.10 24.38 -21.36
N LYS A 54 -22.68 23.74 -20.27
CA LYS A 54 -23.40 23.77 -18.98
C LYS A 54 -23.47 25.20 -18.44
N GLN A 55 -22.34 25.91 -18.41
CA GLN A 55 -22.28 27.31 -17.99
C GLN A 55 -23.17 28.21 -18.86
N ALA A 56 -23.13 28.05 -20.18
CA ALA A 56 -23.99 28.81 -21.10
C ALA A 56 -25.48 28.51 -20.88
N LYS A 57 -25.85 27.25 -20.68
CA LYS A 57 -27.23 26.84 -20.37
C LYS A 57 -27.72 27.39 -19.04
N GLU A 58 -26.86 27.42 -18.02
CA GLU A 58 -27.17 27.97 -16.71
C GLU A 58 -27.40 29.49 -16.76
N ILE A 59 -26.64 30.20 -17.60
CA ILE A 59 -26.83 31.64 -17.86
C ILE A 59 -28.17 31.91 -18.58
N VAL A 60 -28.53 31.06 -19.54
CA VAL A 60 -29.79 31.18 -20.31
C VAL A 60 -31.02 30.78 -19.48
N SER A 61 -30.89 29.78 -18.60
CA SER A 61 -31.99 29.27 -17.77
C SER A 61 -32.41 30.19 -16.62
N LYS A 62 -31.69 31.29 -16.35
CA LYS A 62 -32.11 32.30 -15.34
C LYS A 62 -33.36 33.11 -15.74
N GLY A 63 -33.89 32.93 -16.96
CA GLY A 63 -35.10 33.59 -17.44
C GLY A 63 -36.38 32.73 -17.45
N GLU A 64 -36.28 31.41 -17.40
CA GLU A 64 -37.46 30.52 -17.49
C GLU A 64 -37.27 29.33 -16.55
N SER A 65 -38.22 29.14 -15.64
CA SER A 65 -38.30 28.01 -14.72
C SER A 65 -38.51 26.71 -15.49
N CYS A 66 -37.43 26.09 -15.93
CA CYS A 66 -37.47 24.81 -16.62
C CYS A 66 -36.71 23.76 -15.80
N ILE A 67 -37.51 22.90 -15.18
CA ILE A 67 -37.16 21.59 -14.65
C ILE A 67 -36.48 20.82 -15.79
N LEU A 68 -35.15 20.85 -15.85
CA LEU A 68 -34.37 20.09 -16.81
C LEU A 68 -33.30 19.36 -16.01
N GLU A 69 -33.68 18.15 -15.59
CA GLU A 69 -32.81 17.00 -15.36
C GLU A 69 -31.37 17.39 -15.01
N THR A 70 -31.21 18.08 -13.88
CA THR A 70 -30.10 17.71 -13.04
C THR A 70 -30.47 16.28 -12.68
N GLU A 71 -29.92 15.31 -13.41
CA GLU A 71 -29.60 14.01 -12.82
C GLU A 71 -28.67 14.36 -11.64
N GLU A 72 -29.26 14.93 -10.58
CA GLU A 72 -29.02 14.47 -9.24
C GLU A 72 -29.32 12.99 -9.38
N GLU A 73 -28.30 12.24 -9.80
CA GLU A 73 -28.19 10.84 -9.48
C GLU A 73 -28.45 10.84 -7.98
N ILE A 74 -29.71 10.61 -7.60
CA ILE A 74 -30.13 10.42 -6.24
C ILE A 74 -29.08 9.48 -5.73
N SER A 75 -28.23 9.96 -4.83
CA SER A 75 -27.07 9.21 -4.36
C SER A 75 -27.66 8.08 -3.54
N GLN A 76 -28.09 7.02 -4.25
CA GLN A 76 -28.74 5.89 -3.66
C GLN A 76 -27.67 5.27 -2.81
N MET A 77 -27.80 5.53 -1.52
CA MET A 77 -26.94 4.98 -0.50
C MET A 77 -26.89 3.46 -0.75
N PRO A 78 -25.71 2.89 -1.00
CA PRO A 78 -25.63 1.47 -1.32
C PRO A 78 -26.27 0.63 -0.20
N ILE A 79 -26.98 -0.43 -0.57
CA ILE A 79 -27.72 -1.27 0.37
C ILE A 79 -26.74 -2.03 1.30
N LYS A 80 -25.56 -2.40 0.78
CA LYS A 80 -24.53 -3.20 1.45
C LYS A 80 -23.25 -2.37 1.65
N LYS A 81 -23.36 -1.17 2.24
CA LYS A 81 -22.20 -0.28 2.47
C LYS A 81 -21.07 -0.91 3.28
N GLU A 82 -21.41 -1.83 4.18
CA GLU A 82 -20.46 -2.51 5.05
C GLU A 82 -19.34 -3.21 4.28
N VAL A 83 -19.62 -3.67 3.06
CA VAL A 83 -18.64 -4.34 2.19
C VAL A 83 -17.51 -3.37 1.81
N ALA A 84 -17.86 -2.16 1.38
CA ALA A 84 -16.89 -1.13 1.03
C ALA A 84 -16.04 -0.72 2.24
N GLU A 85 -16.68 -0.53 3.40
CA GLU A 85 -15.97 -0.16 4.64
C GLU A 85 -14.99 -1.25 5.10
N LYS A 86 -15.37 -2.53 5.01
CA LYS A 86 -14.47 -3.66 5.31
C LYS A 86 -13.26 -3.68 4.37
N LEU A 87 -13.48 -3.47 3.07
CA LEU A 87 -12.41 -3.41 2.08
C LEU A 87 -11.46 -2.23 2.32
N GLU A 88 -11.98 -1.06 2.70
CA GLU A 88 -11.17 0.10 3.06
C GLU A 88 -10.31 -0.17 4.31
N LYS A 89 -10.88 -0.80 5.34
CA LYS A 89 -10.15 -1.20 6.55
C LYS A 89 -9.04 -2.20 6.23
N GLU A 90 -9.31 -3.20 5.41
CA GLU A 90 -8.31 -4.19 4.99
C GLU A 90 -7.20 -3.55 4.12
N ALA A 91 -7.56 -2.62 3.24
CA ALA A 91 -6.60 -1.90 2.40
C ALA A 91 -5.69 -0.97 3.24
N LYS A 92 -6.24 -0.35 4.29
CA LYS A 92 -5.50 0.53 5.19
C LYS A 92 -4.63 -0.21 6.21
N ALA A 93 -4.91 -1.49 6.47
CA ALA A 93 -4.14 -2.29 7.42
C ALA A 93 -2.64 -2.29 7.06
N PRO A 94 -1.73 -2.08 8.02
CA PRO A 94 -0.30 -2.04 7.76
C PRO A 94 0.16 -3.41 7.25
N ARG A 95 0.82 -3.42 6.09
CA ARG A 95 1.39 -4.65 5.52
C ARG A 95 2.87 -4.75 5.86
N GLU A 96 3.29 -5.94 6.26
CA GLU A 96 4.70 -6.21 6.51
C GLU A 96 5.54 -6.05 5.24
N ARG A 97 6.67 -5.35 5.37
CA ARG A 97 7.63 -5.23 4.28
C ARG A 97 8.39 -6.55 4.11
N ARG A 98 8.11 -7.27 3.01
CA ARG A 98 8.77 -8.55 2.65
C ARG A 98 10.05 -8.40 1.82
N PHE A 99 10.47 -7.17 1.53
CA PHE A 99 11.65 -6.91 0.71
C PHE A 99 12.92 -7.38 1.43
N MET A 100 13.75 -8.16 0.73
CA MET A 100 15.04 -8.65 1.18
C MET A 100 16.07 -8.49 0.08
N LEU A 101 17.33 -8.23 0.45
CA LEU A 101 18.43 -8.20 -0.52
C LEU A 101 18.87 -9.62 -0.88
N PRO A 102 19.32 -9.87 -2.13
CA PRO A 102 19.93 -11.13 -2.52
C PRO A 102 21.16 -11.46 -1.65
N LYS A 103 21.43 -12.75 -1.41
CA LYS A 103 22.56 -13.20 -0.56
C LYS A 103 23.91 -12.63 -0.98
N ALA A 104 24.24 -12.70 -2.28
CA ALA A 104 25.48 -12.15 -2.82
C ALA A 104 25.62 -10.63 -2.58
N GLN A 105 24.50 -9.90 -2.63
CA GLN A 105 24.49 -8.45 -2.37
C GLN A 105 24.70 -8.16 -0.88
N VAL A 106 24.16 -9.00 0.01
CA VAL A 106 24.42 -8.93 1.46
C VAL A 106 25.88 -9.20 1.74
N GLU A 107 26.45 -10.30 1.24
CA GLU A 107 27.87 -10.66 1.44
C GLU A 107 28.84 -9.56 0.96
N PHE A 108 28.54 -8.93 -0.18
CA PHE A 108 29.31 -7.80 -0.67
C PHE A 108 29.23 -6.58 0.26
N ILE A 109 28.02 -6.25 0.73
CA ILE A 109 27.79 -5.11 1.63
C ILE A 109 28.44 -5.35 3.00
N THR A 110 28.29 -6.55 3.57
CA THR A 110 28.94 -6.90 4.84
C THR A 110 30.44 -6.81 4.68
N TYR A 111 31.04 -7.37 3.63
CA TYR A 111 32.47 -7.22 3.37
C TYR A 111 32.94 -5.75 3.32
N LEU A 112 32.16 -4.86 2.70
CA LEU A 112 32.51 -3.44 2.65
C LEU A 112 32.40 -2.76 4.03
N LEU A 113 31.34 -3.04 4.78
CA LEU A 113 31.15 -2.54 6.14
C LEU A 113 32.27 -3.02 7.06
N ASP A 114 32.67 -4.27 6.92
CA ASP A 114 33.70 -4.93 7.71
C ASP A 114 35.07 -4.29 7.54
N LYS A 115 35.38 -3.89 6.30
CA LYS A 115 36.70 -3.39 5.90
C LYS A 115 36.82 -1.88 5.99
N TYR A 116 35.76 -1.14 5.66
CA TYR A 116 35.78 0.32 5.53
C TYR A 116 34.79 1.03 6.46
N GLY A 117 33.93 0.31 7.19
CA GLY A 117 32.94 0.91 8.09
C GLY A 117 31.96 1.79 7.34
N HIS A 118 32.02 3.11 7.57
CA HIS A 118 31.16 4.10 6.91
C HIS A 118 31.90 5.00 5.91
N ASP A 119 33.15 4.67 5.57
CA ASP A 119 33.95 5.44 4.62
C ASP A 119 33.63 5.06 3.16
N TYR A 120 32.50 5.56 2.66
CA TYR A 120 31.99 5.23 1.32
C TYR A 120 32.94 5.60 0.17
N LYS A 121 33.76 6.66 0.33
CA LYS A 121 34.77 7.04 -0.67
C LYS A 121 35.91 6.03 -0.76
N ALA A 122 36.23 5.34 0.34
CA ALA A 122 37.22 4.28 0.33
C ALA A 122 36.65 3.00 -0.28
N MET A 123 35.36 2.71 -0.03
CA MET A 123 34.65 1.57 -0.62
C MET A 123 34.57 1.63 -2.15
N GLU A 124 34.38 2.83 -2.71
CA GLU A 124 34.36 3.06 -4.16
C GLU A 124 35.65 2.56 -4.84
N LYS A 125 36.79 2.68 -4.15
CA LYS A 125 38.11 2.27 -4.63
C LYS A 125 38.44 0.80 -4.32
N ASP A 126 37.54 0.05 -3.70
CA ASP A 126 37.79 -1.35 -3.36
C ASP A 126 37.86 -2.24 -4.62
N LYS A 127 38.78 -3.21 -4.62
CA LYS A 127 38.97 -4.12 -5.75
C LYS A 127 37.74 -4.98 -6.06
N LYS A 128 36.91 -5.30 -5.06
CA LYS A 128 35.68 -6.08 -5.25
C LYS A 128 34.52 -5.23 -5.77
N ASN A 129 34.66 -3.90 -5.84
CA ASN A 129 33.72 -3.02 -6.53
C ASN A 129 33.85 -3.15 -8.06
N TYR A 130 33.61 -4.36 -8.58
CA TYR A 130 33.82 -4.69 -10.00
C TYR A 130 32.95 -3.86 -10.93
N TYR A 131 31.71 -3.57 -10.51
CA TYR A 131 30.76 -2.76 -11.27
C TYR A 131 31.01 -1.26 -11.17
N GLN A 132 32.11 -0.84 -10.52
CA GLN A 132 32.51 0.56 -10.41
C GLN A 132 31.40 1.43 -9.83
N GLU A 133 30.73 0.92 -8.79
CA GLU A 133 29.67 1.67 -8.13
C GLU A 133 30.24 2.92 -7.47
N THR A 134 29.57 4.04 -7.70
CA THR A 134 29.92 5.31 -7.06
C THR A 134 29.70 5.24 -5.56
N TRP A 135 30.44 6.04 -4.78
CA TRP A 135 30.26 6.11 -3.33
C TRP A 135 28.80 6.39 -2.90
N LYS A 136 28.03 7.14 -3.70
CA LYS A 136 26.61 7.43 -3.45
C LYS A 136 25.73 6.18 -3.60
N GLN A 137 26.01 5.36 -4.62
CA GLN A 137 25.30 4.09 -4.86
C GLN A 137 25.61 3.09 -3.74
N LEU A 138 26.88 2.96 -3.35
CA LEU A 138 27.30 2.12 -2.23
C LEU A 138 26.63 2.56 -0.92
N ARG A 139 26.59 3.87 -0.65
CA ARG A 139 25.87 4.44 0.50
C ARG A 139 24.37 4.10 0.46
N ALA A 140 23.73 4.23 -0.70
CA ALA A 140 22.32 3.90 -0.85
C ALA A 140 22.06 2.41 -0.58
N LYS A 141 22.90 1.52 -1.12
CA LYS A 141 22.82 0.07 -0.88
C LYS A 141 23.00 -0.28 0.60
N ILE A 142 23.99 0.31 1.27
CA ILE A 142 24.21 0.12 2.70
C ILE A 142 23.00 0.63 3.50
N LYS A 143 22.46 1.80 3.16
CA LYS A 143 21.24 2.33 3.79
C LYS A 143 20.04 1.39 3.59
N THR A 144 19.88 0.82 2.40
CA THR A 144 18.81 -0.16 2.16
C THR A 144 19.00 -1.44 2.97
N PHE A 145 20.25 -1.90 3.16
CA PHE A 145 20.57 -3.06 3.97
C PHE A 145 20.29 -2.82 5.46
N MET A 146 20.72 -1.68 6.01
CA MET A 146 20.40 -1.27 7.39
C MET A 146 18.89 -1.13 7.62
N GLY A 147 18.15 -0.73 6.59
CA GLY A 147 16.69 -0.63 6.62
C GLY A 147 15.94 -1.97 6.54
N ILE A 148 16.63 -3.11 6.48
CA ILE A 148 16.04 -4.46 6.50
C ILE A 148 16.42 -5.12 7.84
N PRO A 149 15.52 -5.10 8.84
CA PRO A 149 15.84 -5.56 10.20
C PRO A 149 16.31 -7.01 10.26
N LYS A 150 15.72 -7.91 9.47
CA LYS A 150 16.07 -9.34 9.47
C LYS A 150 17.54 -9.57 9.09
N GLN A 151 17.97 -9.02 7.95
CA GLN A 151 19.34 -9.22 7.45
C GLN A 151 20.38 -8.42 8.25
N TYR A 152 20.03 -7.21 8.69
CA TYR A 152 20.93 -6.39 9.48
C TYR A 152 21.13 -6.94 10.90
N SER A 153 20.07 -7.46 11.54
CA SER A 153 20.18 -8.10 12.86
C SER A 153 21.03 -9.36 12.82
N GLU A 154 20.91 -10.19 11.78
CA GLU A 154 21.81 -11.34 11.58
C GLU A 154 23.27 -10.90 11.49
N TYR A 155 23.56 -9.86 10.71
CA TYR A 155 24.90 -9.29 10.61
C TYR A 155 25.44 -8.79 11.97
N LEU A 156 24.63 -8.07 12.76
CA LEU A 156 25.02 -7.58 14.08
C LEU A 156 25.28 -8.72 15.07
N LYS A 157 24.45 -9.78 15.04
CA LYS A 157 24.61 -10.98 15.87
C LYS A 157 25.93 -11.69 15.57
N VAL A 158 26.26 -11.88 14.29
CA VAL A 158 27.52 -12.54 13.88
C VAL A 158 28.75 -11.78 14.40
N ARG A 159 28.68 -10.45 14.47
CA ARG A 159 29.80 -9.61 14.93
C ARG A 159 29.83 -9.35 16.43
N GLY A 160 28.86 -9.85 17.19
CA GLY A 160 28.76 -9.57 18.62
C GLY A 160 28.60 -8.08 18.95
N LEU A 161 28.12 -7.28 17.99
CA LEU A 161 27.79 -5.86 18.17
C LEU A 161 26.36 -5.64 18.66
N LEU A 162 25.56 -6.71 18.64
CA LEU A 162 24.46 -6.85 19.57
C LEU A 162 25.09 -7.44 20.83
N ASP A 163 25.29 -6.62 21.86
CA ASP A 163 25.49 -7.15 23.19
C ASP A 163 24.38 -8.18 23.44
N LYS A 164 24.75 -9.32 24.03
CA LYS A 164 23.78 -10.27 24.55
C LYS A 164 22.80 -9.45 25.39
N GLU A 165 21.50 -9.62 25.08
CA GLU A 165 20.35 -9.31 25.93
C GLU A 165 20.75 -8.61 27.23
N GLU A 166 20.46 -7.31 27.38
CA GLU A 166 20.27 -6.77 28.72
C GLU A 166 19.27 -7.71 29.40
N ASP A 167 19.76 -8.47 30.37
CA ASP A 167 19.12 -9.67 30.88
C ASP A 167 17.68 -9.32 31.24
N GLU A 168 16.70 -10.01 30.64
CA GLU A 168 15.28 -9.82 30.96
C GLU A 168 15.00 -9.96 32.47
N GLU A 169 15.93 -10.60 33.20
CA GLU A 169 15.93 -10.70 34.66
C GLU A 169 16.23 -9.37 35.36
N GLU A 170 17.13 -8.53 34.85
CA GLU A 170 17.40 -7.20 35.41
C GLU A 170 16.21 -6.25 35.24
N LEU A 171 15.53 -6.32 34.08
CA LEU A 171 14.29 -5.58 33.83
C LEU A 171 13.13 -6.08 34.71
N LYS A 172 13.04 -7.39 34.98
CA LYS A 172 12.06 -7.96 35.92
C LYS A 172 12.35 -7.59 37.37
N ILE A 173 13.62 -7.50 37.78
CA ILE A 173 14.03 -7.08 39.12
C ILE A 173 13.70 -5.59 39.33
N GLN A 174 13.99 -4.73 38.34
CA GLN A 174 13.65 -3.30 38.40
C GLN A 174 12.13 -3.07 38.41
N ALA A 175 11.37 -3.80 37.59
CA ALA A 175 9.91 -3.73 37.60
C ALA A 175 9.29 -4.23 38.92
N LYS A 176 9.89 -5.25 39.55
CA LYS A 176 9.44 -5.77 40.85
C LYS A 176 9.76 -4.82 42.00
N ALA A 177 10.89 -4.10 41.97
CA ALA A 177 11.23 -3.09 42.96
C ALA A 177 10.25 -1.90 42.92
N LEU A 178 9.84 -1.47 41.73
CA LEU A 178 8.87 -0.39 41.54
C LEU A 178 7.44 -0.70 42.01
N VAL A 179 7.09 -1.97 42.18
CA VAL A 179 5.73 -2.40 42.60
C VAL A 179 5.61 -2.59 44.13
N MET A 180 6.73 -2.54 44.87
CA MET A 180 6.75 -2.80 46.32
C MET A 180 6.90 -1.53 47.18
N ASP A 181 7.03 -0.35 46.56
CA ASP A 181 7.20 0.95 47.23
C ASP A 181 5.91 1.82 47.23
N ASP A 182 4.75 1.26 46.87
CA ASP A 182 3.41 1.87 47.06
C ASP A 182 2.53 1.03 48.01
#